data_AF-A0A958J5X6-F1
#
_entry.id   AF-A0A958J5X6-F1
#
_cell.length_a   1.000
_cell.length_b   1.000
_cell.length_c   1.000
_cell.angle_alpha   90.00
_cell.angle_beta   90.00
_cell.angle_gamma   90.00
#
_symmetry.space_group_name_H-M   'P 1'
#
loop_
_entity.id
_entity.type
_entity.pdbx_description
1 polymer ?
#
loop_
_entity_poly.entity_id
_entity_poly.type
_entity_poly.pdbx_seq_one_letter_code
_entity_poly.pdbx_strand_id
1 'polypeptide(L)' 'MSDRNNKVLIVEDNELWSESYKQWIGNHYQIKLASNKSEALETCDTFFPDLIILDLGLPEIKDGLDLLDEIIKKGQDS' A
#
# COMPACT_ATOMS: atom_id res chain seq x y z
N MET A 1 -10.11 10.53 22.72
CA MET A 1 -9.02 10.55 21.72
C MET A 1 -9.55 9.74 20.56
N SER A 2 -9.66 10.30 19.37
CA SER A 2 -10.18 9.56 18.22
C SER A 2 -9.24 8.39 17.95
N ASP A 3 -9.76 7.16 18.03
CA ASP A 3 -9.16 5.99 17.42
C ASP A 3 -9.04 6.29 15.92
N ARG A 4 -7.95 6.94 15.51
CA ARG A 4 -7.59 7.01 14.11
C ARG A 4 -7.22 5.60 13.72
N ASN A 5 -8.18 4.89 13.14
CA ASN A 5 -7.99 3.59 12.55
C ASN A 5 -7.13 3.80 11.29
N ASN A 6 -5.84 4.04 11.52
CA ASN A 6 -4.86 4.41 10.50
C ASN A 6 -4.85 3.29 9.45
N LYS A 7 -5.14 3.66 8.21
CA LYS A 7 -5.26 2.75 7.09
C LYS A 7 -3.91 2.59 6.42
N VAL A 8 -3.42 1.36 6.33
CA VAL A 8 -2.14 1.04 5.72
C VAL A 8 -2.38 0.16 4.50
N LEU A 9 -1.81 0.55 3.36
CA LEU A 9 -1.71 -0.29 2.19
C LEU A 9 -0.29 -0.87 2.12
N ILE A 10 -0.18 -2.19 1.98
CA ILE A 10 1.10 -2.89 1.75
C ILE A 10 1.10 -3.41 0.31
N VAL A 11 2.12 -3.05 -0.46
CA VAL A 11 2.31 -3.45 -1.85
C VAL A 11 3.53 -4.37 -1.94
N GLU A 12 3.28 -5.66 -2.13
CA GLU A 12 4.26 -6.76 -2.04
C GLU A 12 3.71 -7.96 -2.80
N ASP A 13 4.45 -8.47 -3.80
CA ASP A 13 4.00 -9.58 -4.65
C ASP A 13 4.17 -10.95 -3.98
N ASN A 14 5.04 -11.04 -2.98
CA ASN A 14 5.21 -12.26 -2.21
C ASN A 14 4.18 -12.39 -1.09
N GLU A 15 3.22 -13.30 -1.27
CA GLU A 15 2.15 -13.58 -0.31
C GLU A 15 2.65 -13.89 1.12
N LEU A 16 3.80 -14.57 1.25
CA LEU A 16 4.35 -14.92 2.56
C LEU A 16 4.86 -13.68 3.30
N TRP A 17 5.55 -12.78 2.60
CA TRP A 17 6.06 -11.54 3.18
C TRP A 17 4.93 -10.57 3.49
N SER A 18 3.96 -10.41 2.58
CA SER A 18 2.83 -9.50 2.78
C SER A 18 1.94 -9.90 3.96
N GLU A 19 1.64 -11.20 4.14
CA GLU A 19 0.92 -11.68 5.31
C GLU A 19 1.77 -11.59 6.60
N SER A 20 3.10 -11.76 6.51
CA SER A 20 3.99 -11.56 7.66
C SER A 20 3.95 -10.10 8.15
N TYR A 21 4.03 -9.12 7.26
CA TYR A 21 3.92 -7.70 7.62
C TYR A 21 2.56 -7.39 8.24
N LYS A 22 1.48 -7.90 7.66
CA LYS A 22 0.13 -7.76 8.21
C LYS A 22 0.01 -8.37 9.61
N GLN A 23 0.65 -9.50 9.89
CA GLN A 23 0.68 -10.06 11.25
C GLN A 23 1.46 -9.17 12.23
N TRP A 24 2.55 -8.55 11.79
CA TRP A 24 3.38 -7.70 12.65
C TRP A 24 2.68 -6.41 13.09
N ILE A 25 1.91 -5.79 12.19
CA ILE A 25 1.30 -4.46 12.45
C ILE A 25 -0.23 -4.46 12.46
N GLY A 26 -0.91 -5.55 12.07
CA GLY A 26 -2.36 -5.59 11.87
C GLY A 26 -3.22 -5.38 13.11
N ASN A 27 -2.67 -5.50 14.31
CA ASN A 27 -3.39 -5.19 15.55
C ASN A 27 -3.52 -3.67 15.79
N HIS A 28 -2.79 -2.84 15.05
CA HIS A 28 -2.72 -1.39 15.23
C HIS A 28 -3.29 -0.60 14.05
N TYR A 29 -3.49 -1.25 12.90
CA TYR A 29 -3.84 -0.59 11.64
C TYR A 29 -4.92 -1.37 10.89
N GLN A 30 -5.74 -0.66 10.11
CA GLN A 30 -6.55 -1.32 9.09
C GLN A 30 -5.66 -1.58 7.88
N ILE A 31 -5.43 -2.85 7.54
CA ILE A 31 -4.47 -3.21 6.48
C ILE A 31 -5.20 -3.74 5.26
N LYS A 32 -4.81 -3.24 4.09
CA LYS A 32 -5.04 -3.90 2.80
C LYS A 32 -3.71 -4.28 2.14
N LEU A 33 -3.75 -5.37 1.38
CA LEU A 33 -2.62 -5.88 0.61
C LEU A 33 -2.91 -5.66 -0.88
N ALA A 34 -1.87 -5.37 -1.65
CA ALA A 34 -1.86 -5.38 -3.09
C ALA A 34 -0.61 -6.10 -3.59
N SER A 35 -0.74 -6.91 -4.63
CA SER A 35 0.37 -7.71 -5.17
C SER A 35 1.03 -7.07 -6.39
N ASN A 36 0.42 -6.03 -6.95
CA ASN A 36 0.86 -5.36 -8.17
C ASN A 36 0.37 -3.90 -8.24
N LYS A 37 0.86 -3.16 -9.24
CA LYS A 37 0.54 -1.74 -9.46
C LYS A 37 -0.96 -1.49 -9.63
N SER A 38 -1.66 -2.33 -10.39
CA SER A 38 -3.09 -2.13 -10.69
C SER A 38 -3.94 -2.24 -9.42
N GLU A 39 -3.71 -3.29 -8.62
CA GLU A 39 -4.37 -3.49 -7.33
C GLU A 39 -4.04 -2.37 -6.34
N ALA A 40 -2.79 -1.89 -6.34
CA ALA A 40 -2.37 -0.80 -5.47
C ALA A 40 -3.12 0.51 -5.81
N LEU A 41 -3.24 0.85 -7.10
CA LEU A 41 -3.96 2.04 -7.55
C LEU A 41 -5.46 1.95 -7.25
N GLU A 42 -6.11 0.82 -7.55
CA GLU A 42 -7.52 0.60 -7.22
C GLU A 42 -7.75 0.68 -5.70
N THR A 43 -6.83 0.12 -4.91
CA THR A 43 -6.91 0.18 -3.47
C THR A 43 -6.71 1.59 -2.95
N CYS A 44 -5.83 2.40 -3.54
CA CYS A 44 -5.69 3.81 -3.17
C CYS A 44 -7.00 4.57 -3.35
N ASP A 45 -7.70 4.35 -4.47
CA ASP A 45 -8.94 5.06 -4.82
C ASP A 45 -10.16 4.61 -4.00
N THR A 46 -10.14 3.40 -3.45
CA THR A 46 -11.28 2.83 -2.70
C THR A 46 -11.07 2.83 -1.19
N PHE A 47 -9.82 2.63 -0.74
CA PHE A 47 -9.47 2.50 0.66
C PHE A 47 -9.01 3.82 1.28
N PHE A 48 -8.41 4.71 0.49
CA PHE A 48 -7.79 5.96 0.93
C PHE A 48 -6.80 5.72 2.09
N PRO A 49 -5.67 5.03 1.82
CA PRO A 49 -4.67 4.74 2.85
C PRO A 49 -3.99 6.01 3.36
N ASP A 50 -3.69 6.05 4.66
CA ASP A 50 -2.89 7.10 5.31
C ASP A 50 -1.38 6.86 5.16
N LEU A 51 -0.99 5.60 4.93
CA LEU A 51 0.40 5.16 4.74
C LEU A 51 0.45 4.02 3.72
N ILE A 52 1.48 4.04 2.86
CA ILE A 52 1.76 2.98 1.90
C ILE A 52 3.15 2.41 2.20
N ILE A 53 3.23 1.09 2.35
CA ILE A 53 4.48 0.34 2.44
C ILE A 53 4.65 -0.34 1.09
N LEU A 54 5.65 0.10 0.32
CA LEU A 54 5.91 -0.37 -1.04
C LEU A 54 7.20 -1.18 -1.05
N ASP A 55 7.14 -2.43 -1.50
CA ASP A 55 8.35 -3.16 -1.86
C ASP A 55 8.93 -2.62 -3.18
N LEU A 56 10.23 -2.37 -3.18
CA LEU A 56 10.99 -1.96 -4.37
C LEU A 56 11.56 -3.17 -5.13
N GLY A 57 11.50 -4.35 -4.54
CA GLY A 57 11.89 -5.64 -5.11
C GLY A 57 10.83 -6.30 -5.99
N LEU A 58 9.68 -5.66 -6.19
CA LEU A 58 8.61 -6.13 -7.08
C LEU A 58 9.21 -6.57 -8.44
N PRO A 59 8.74 -7.69 -9.01
CA PRO A 59 9.34 -8.33 -10.19
C PRO A 59 9.46 -7.39 -11.39
N GLU A 60 8.65 -6.33 -11.45
CA GLU A 60 8.80 -5.21 -12.36
C GLU A 60 9.22 -3.94 -11.61
N ILE A 61 10.52 -3.62 -11.62
CA ILE A 61 11.08 -2.41 -10.97
C ILE A 61 10.48 -1.11 -11.54
N LYS A 62 10.02 -1.12 -12.81
CA LYS A 62 9.28 0.00 -13.39
C LYS A 62 7.95 0.24 -12.68
N ASP A 63 7.28 -0.81 -12.23
CA ASP A 63 5.98 -0.69 -11.59
C ASP A 63 6.05 -0.04 -10.21
N GLY A 64 7.11 -0.29 -9.43
CA GLY A 64 7.27 0.34 -8.11
C GLY A 64 7.51 1.86 -8.19
N LEU A 65 8.43 2.30 -9.05
CA LEU A 65 8.72 3.74 -9.23
C LEU A 65 7.58 4.47 -9.97
N ASP A 66 6.98 3.85 -11.00
CA ASP A 66 5.84 4.44 -11.69
C ASP A 66 4.61 4.52 -10.75
N LEU A 67 4.39 3.53 -9.89
CA LEU A 67 3.34 3.57 -8.87
C LEU A 67 3.55 4.73 -7.89
N LEU A 68 4.80 4.92 -7.44
CA LEU A 68 5.15 6.05 -6.57
C LEU A 68 4.85 7.39 -7.26
N ASP A 69 5.25 7.55 -8.52
CA ASP A 69 4.99 8.77 -9.31
C ASP A 69 3.48 9.03 -9.47
N GLU A 70 2.68 8.00 -9.76
CA GLU A 70 1.21 8.11 -9.88
C GLU A 70 0.55 8.51 -8.56
N ILE A 71 0.96 7.89 -7.44
CA ILE A 71 0.44 8.22 -6.11
C ILE A 71 0.81 9.64 -5.71
N ILE A 72 2.06 10.08 -5.96
CA ILE A 72 2.50 11.45 -5.65
C ILE A 72 1.69 12.47 -6.45
N LYS A 73 1.47 12.24 -7.75
CA LYS A 73 0.64 13.11 -8.58
C LYS A 73 -0.79 13.23 -8.01
N LYS A 74 -1.42 12.10 -7.69
CA LYS A 74 -2.76 12.08 -7.08
C LYS A 74 -2.83 12.85 -5.75
N GLY A 75 -1.79 12.77 -4.92
CA GLY A 75 -1.74 13.47 -3.64
C GLY A 75 -1.51 14.99 -3.73
N GLN A 76 -0.99 15.50 -4.85
CA GLN A 76 -0.77 16.94 -5.07
C GLN A 76 -2.02 17.68 -5.60
N ASP A 77 -2.99 16.94 -6.13
CA ASP A 77 -4.25 17.47 -6.68
C ASP A 77 -5.40 17.53 -5.65
N SER A 78 -5.10 17.33 -4.36
CA SER A 78 -6.07 17.31 -3.24
C SER A 78 -6.03 18.57 -2.38
#